data_AF-A0A7V0JLU7-F1
#
_entry.id   AF-A0A7V0JLU7-F1
#
_cell.length_a   1.000
_cell.length_b   1.000
_cell.length_c   1.000
_cell.angle_alpha   90.00
_cell.angle_beta   90.00
_cell.angle_gamma   90.00
#
_symmetry.space_group_name_H-M   'P 1'
#
loop_
_entity.id
_entity.type
_entity.pdbx_description
1 polymer ?
#
loop_
_entity_poly.entity_id
_entity_poly.type
_entity_poly.pdbx_seq_one_letter_code
_entity_poly.pdbx_strand_id
1 'polypeptide(L)'
;MEHLLKENIQLRSSIKERSRFGDIIGKSSAMQEVYELILKASATDAAVAIYGESGTGKELVARAIHDMGDRHDGAFVPVNCGAIPENLLESEFFGHRRGAFTGAQIDKNGLLDLADGGTLLLDEVGELSLSLQVKLLRAIEGGEYIPVGGAKTRKSDFRIISATNKNLQELVNKGLMRDDFFYRLQVIPITLPPLREHKEDIPLLVDHFLRINGNNKKPVIPSKIMQALMNYGWPGNVRELQNVLHRYLTFKRLDLIEMGNPKPASSHNGSTEQFAPEGLNFHATVKSFEKDLILKVLQSNQWHKA
;
A
#
# COMPACT_ATOMS: atom_id res chain seq x y z
N MET A 1 9.22 -18.20 34.53
CA MET A 1 9.97 -18.05 33.27
C MET A 1 9.64 -19.17 32.27
N GLU A 2 9.61 -20.44 32.69
CA GLU A 2 9.18 -21.57 31.84
C GLU A 2 7.72 -21.51 31.35
N HIS A 3 6.80 -20.95 32.15
CA HIS A 3 5.39 -20.80 31.75
C HIS A 3 5.22 -19.79 30.60
N LEU A 4 5.93 -18.66 30.67
CA LEU A 4 5.95 -17.64 29.61
C LEU A 4 6.61 -18.16 28.33
N LEU A 5 7.65 -18.98 28.44
CA LEU A 5 8.26 -19.63 27.27
C LEU A 5 7.33 -20.68 26.64
N LYS A 6 6.59 -21.45 27.45
CA LYS A 6 5.57 -22.40 26.96
C LYS A 6 4.38 -21.71 26.31
N GLU A 7 3.90 -20.59 26.87
CA GLU A 7 2.89 -19.74 26.22
C GLU A 7 3.41 -19.12 24.93
N ASN A 8 4.65 -18.62 24.92
CA ASN A 8 5.28 -18.07 23.72
C ASN A 8 5.43 -19.14 22.63
N ILE A 9 5.76 -20.38 23.00
CA ILE A 9 5.86 -21.52 22.08
C ILE A 9 4.48 -21.99 21.61
N GLN A 10 3.45 -22.03 22.48
CA GLN A 10 2.08 -22.37 22.09
C GLN A 10 1.47 -21.32 21.15
N LEU A 11 1.65 -20.03 21.45
CA LEU A 11 1.25 -18.94 20.56
C LEU A 11 1.99 -19.04 19.22
N ARG A 12 3.31 -19.28 19.22
CA ARG A 12 4.10 -19.50 17.99
C ARG A 12 3.68 -20.73 17.19
N SER A 13 3.33 -21.84 17.86
CA SER A 13 2.83 -23.04 17.18
C SER A 13 1.46 -22.82 16.54
N SER A 14 0.64 -21.93 17.11
CA SER A 14 -0.67 -21.55 16.56
C SER A 14 -0.60 -20.58 15.38
N ILE A 15 0.58 -20.00 15.09
CA ILE A 15 0.80 -19.10 13.95
C ILE A 15 1.06 -19.88 12.66
N LYS A 16 1.86 -20.95 12.74
CA LYS A 16 2.41 -21.69 11.58
C LYS A 16 1.40 -22.30 10.59
N GLU A 17 0.09 -22.22 10.85
CA GLU A 17 -0.96 -22.70 9.95
C GLU A 17 -2.10 -21.68 9.73
N ARG A 18 -1.93 -20.43 10.19
CA ARG A 18 -2.95 -19.40 9.97
C ARG A 18 -2.89 -18.91 8.53
N SER A 19 -3.98 -19.08 7.79
CA SER A 19 -4.18 -18.45 6.48
C SER A 19 -4.53 -16.96 6.58
N ARG A 20 -4.74 -16.45 7.80
CA ARG A 20 -5.18 -15.09 8.09
C ARG A 20 -4.67 -14.64 9.47
N PHE A 21 -4.23 -13.39 9.57
CA PHE A 21 -3.83 -12.72 10.80
C PHE A 21 -4.55 -11.37 10.90
N GLY A 22 -5.59 -11.27 11.74
CA GLY A 22 -6.49 -10.11 11.71
C GLY A 22 -7.11 -9.97 10.31
N ASP A 23 -6.93 -8.83 9.65
CA ASP A 23 -7.37 -8.61 8.26
C ASP A 23 -6.30 -8.90 7.20
N ILE A 24 -5.12 -9.37 7.62
CA ILE A 24 -4.01 -9.71 6.72
C ILE A 24 -4.16 -11.17 6.29
N ILE A 25 -3.95 -11.44 4.99
CA ILE A 25 -4.19 -12.75 4.39
C ILE A 25 -2.92 -13.25 3.73
N GLY A 26 -2.58 -14.49 4.08
CA GLY A 26 -1.40 -15.17 3.60
C GLY A 26 -1.06 -16.32 4.53
N LYS A 27 -0.61 -17.42 3.94
CA LYS A 27 -0.09 -18.60 4.63
C LYS A 27 1.39 -18.84 4.32
N SER A 28 1.95 -18.13 3.34
CA SER A 28 3.34 -18.29 2.93
C SER A 28 4.32 -18.07 4.05
N SER A 29 5.50 -18.71 3.96
CA SER A 29 6.55 -18.54 4.98
C SER A 29 6.94 -17.08 5.18
N ALA A 30 7.03 -16.31 4.10
CA ALA A 30 7.32 -14.88 4.16
C ALA A 30 6.25 -14.10 4.95
N MET A 31 4.97 -14.43 4.77
CA MET A 31 3.90 -13.81 5.56
C MET A 31 3.88 -14.29 7.02
N GLN A 32 4.26 -15.54 7.30
CA GLN A 32 4.40 -16.01 8.69
C GLN A 32 5.49 -15.24 9.45
N GLU A 33 6.61 -14.93 8.79
CA GLU A 33 7.67 -14.08 9.35
C GLU A 33 7.16 -12.67 9.68
N VAL A 34 6.36 -12.08 8.78
CA VAL A 34 5.70 -10.79 9.04
C VAL A 34 4.77 -10.87 10.25
N TYR A 35 3.98 -11.94 10.40
CA TYR A 35 3.10 -12.11 11.57
C TYR A 35 3.88 -12.21 12.89
N GLU A 36 5.02 -12.91 12.90
CA GLU A 36 5.88 -12.97 14.08
C GLU A 36 6.44 -11.59 14.45
N LEU A 37 6.82 -10.78 13.47
CA LEU A 37 7.30 -9.43 13.70
C LEU A 37 6.19 -8.51 14.22
N ILE A 38 4.97 -8.63 13.69
CA ILE A 38 3.80 -7.88 14.18
C ILE A 38 3.56 -8.16 15.66
N LEU A 39 3.58 -9.43 16.08
CA LEU A 39 3.38 -9.81 17.48
C LEU A 39 4.49 -9.30 18.40
N LYS A 40 5.75 -9.35 17.94
CA LYS A 40 6.88 -8.80 18.73
C LYS A 40 6.75 -7.28 18.85
N ALA A 41 6.35 -6.61 17.77
CA ALA A 41 6.15 -5.16 17.76
C ALA A 41 4.98 -4.76 18.66
N SER A 42 3.85 -5.47 18.62
CA SER A 42 2.66 -5.14 19.40
C SER A 42 2.90 -5.24 20.91
N ALA A 43 3.78 -6.15 21.35
CA ALA A 43 4.15 -6.35 22.76
C ALA A 43 5.03 -5.24 23.36
N THR A 44 5.31 -4.16 22.63
CA THR A 44 6.13 -3.04 23.09
C THR A 44 5.54 -1.72 22.61
N ASP A 45 5.89 -0.60 23.25
CA ASP A 45 5.54 0.76 22.79
C ASP A 45 6.59 1.37 21.84
N ALA A 46 7.53 0.54 21.34
CA ALA A 46 8.59 1.02 20.46
C ALA A 46 8.05 1.47 19.09
N ALA A 47 8.76 2.43 18.50
CA ALA A 47 8.52 2.91 17.15
C ALA A 47 8.70 1.77 16.13
N VAL A 48 7.78 1.70 15.17
CA VAL A 48 7.81 0.67 14.11
C VAL A 48 7.99 1.34 12.75
N ALA A 49 8.87 0.80 11.92
CA ALA A 49 9.05 1.22 10.53
C ALA A 49 8.65 0.09 9.58
N ILE A 50 7.60 0.32 8.80
CA ILE A 50 7.02 -0.65 7.87
C ILE A 50 7.49 -0.31 6.45
N TYR A 51 8.25 -1.22 5.85
CA TYR A 51 8.72 -1.12 4.48
C TYR A 51 7.89 -2.00 3.56
N GLY A 52 7.70 -1.55 2.32
CA GLY A 52 7.09 -2.38 1.29
C GLY A 52 6.57 -1.55 0.14
N GLU A 53 6.42 -2.20 -1.02
CA GLU A 53 5.90 -1.57 -2.22
C GLU A 53 4.47 -1.02 -2.02
N SER A 54 4.03 -0.19 -2.96
CA SER A 54 2.64 0.29 -2.95
C SER A 54 1.69 -0.89 -3.16
N GLY A 55 0.59 -0.91 -2.39
CA GLY A 55 -0.44 -1.94 -2.51
C GLY A 55 -0.15 -3.27 -1.81
N THR A 56 0.90 -3.39 -0.99
CA THR A 56 1.17 -4.61 -0.18
C THR A 56 0.35 -4.71 1.11
N GLY A 57 -0.27 -3.62 1.56
CA GLY A 57 -1.09 -3.61 2.79
C GLY A 57 -0.39 -3.10 4.05
N LYS A 58 0.57 -2.17 3.92
CA LYS A 58 1.29 -1.55 5.06
C LYS A 58 0.35 -1.00 6.15
N GLU A 59 -0.75 -0.38 5.77
CA GLU A 59 -1.75 0.14 6.73
C GLU A 59 -2.43 -0.98 7.54
N LEU A 60 -2.70 -2.14 6.93
CA LEU A 60 -3.25 -3.30 7.65
C LEU A 60 -2.27 -3.84 8.69
N VAL A 61 -0.97 -3.83 8.37
CA VAL A 61 0.10 -4.19 9.33
C VAL A 61 0.14 -3.19 10.47
N ALA A 62 0.13 -1.89 10.18
CA ALA A 62 0.13 -0.85 11.22
C ALA A 62 -1.09 -0.97 12.15
N ARG A 63 -2.27 -1.19 11.57
CA ARG A 63 -3.51 -1.40 12.32
C ARG A 63 -3.45 -2.65 13.19
N ALA A 64 -2.97 -3.77 12.65
CA ALA A 64 -2.80 -5.00 13.43
C ALA A 64 -1.85 -4.83 14.63
N ILE A 65 -0.77 -4.04 14.48
CA ILE A 65 0.14 -3.72 15.59
C ILE A 65 -0.56 -2.90 16.67
N HIS A 66 -1.36 -1.91 16.28
CA HIS A 66 -2.13 -1.08 17.20
C HIS A 66 -3.20 -1.90 17.94
N ASP A 67 -4.02 -2.64 17.21
CA ASP A 67 -5.15 -3.42 17.77
C ASP A 67 -4.69 -4.51 18.75
N MET A 68 -3.44 -4.98 18.63
CA MET A 68 -2.84 -6.01 19.49
C MET A 68 -1.89 -5.46 20.55
N GLY A 69 -1.67 -4.14 20.59
CA GLY A 69 -0.77 -3.50 21.53
C GLY A 69 -1.50 -2.90 22.74
N ASP A 70 -0.73 -2.40 23.70
CA ASP A 70 -1.26 -1.84 24.95
C ASP A 70 -2.13 -0.58 24.75
N ARG A 71 -2.02 0.08 23.59
CA ARG A 71 -2.76 1.29 23.23
C ARG A 71 -4.00 1.03 22.36
N HIS A 72 -4.51 -0.21 22.30
CA HIS A 72 -5.63 -0.59 21.43
C HIS A 72 -6.94 0.17 21.72
N ASP A 73 -7.13 0.67 22.95
CA ASP A 73 -8.29 1.48 23.34
C ASP A 73 -8.16 2.96 22.92
N GLY A 74 -6.94 3.39 22.57
CA GLY A 74 -6.64 4.72 22.10
C GLY A 74 -6.97 4.91 20.61
N ALA A 75 -6.91 6.15 20.13
CA ALA A 75 -7.17 6.43 18.73
C ALA A 75 -6.05 5.88 17.82
N PHE A 76 -6.42 5.25 16.71
CA PHE A 76 -5.52 5.01 15.59
C PHE A 76 -5.69 6.12 14.55
N VAL A 77 -4.66 6.96 14.39
CA VAL A 77 -4.68 8.15 13.53
C VAL A 77 -3.78 7.93 12.32
N PRO A 78 -4.30 7.48 11.17
CA PRO A 78 -3.53 7.35 9.95
C PRO A 78 -3.40 8.69 9.22
N VAL A 79 -2.20 8.98 8.75
CA VAL A 79 -1.88 10.18 7.98
C VAL A 79 -1.07 9.80 6.77
N ASN A 80 -1.57 10.12 5.57
CA ASN A 80 -0.79 10.00 4.35
C ASN A 80 -0.05 11.32 4.08
N CYS A 81 1.26 11.30 4.27
CA CYS A 81 2.12 12.47 4.13
C CYS A 81 2.24 12.96 2.68
N GLY A 82 2.04 12.09 1.68
CA GLY A 82 2.05 12.46 0.26
C GLY A 82 0.74 13.08 -0.23
N ALA A 83 -0.37 12.87 0.49
CA ALA A 83 -1.70 13.34 0.09
C ALA A 83 -2.03 14.78 0.55
N ILE A 84 -1.33 15.28 1.58
CA ILE A 84 -1.58 16.60 2.15
C ILE A 84 -0.63 17.61 1.50
N PRO A 85 -1.12 18.77 1.01
CA PRO A 85 -0.25 19.84 0.53
C PRO A 85 0.77 20.27 1.58
N GLU A 86 2.04 20.43 1.20
CA GLU A 86 3.15 20.72 2.12
C GLU A 86 2.88 21.94 3.02
N ASN A 87 2.25 22.98 2.46
CA ASN A 87 1.89 24.21 3.17
C ASN A 87 0.82 24.02 4.25
N LEU A 88 0.01 22.96 4.18
CA LEU A 88 -1.02 22.64 5.18
C LEU A 88 -0.55 21.59 6.18
N LEU A 89 0.42 20.76 5.80
CA LEU A 89 0.88 19.60 6.53
C LEU A 89 1.28 19.97 7.98
N GLU A 90 2.01 21.07 8.16
CA GLU A 90 2.35 21.56 9.50
C GLU A 90 1.12 21.86 10.36
N SER A 91 0.14 22.60 9.82
CA SER A 91 -1.07 22.97 10.56
C SER A 91 -1.98 21.78 10.82
N GLU A 92 -1.95 20.74 9.98
CA GLU A 92 -2.68 19.49 10.22
C GLU A 92 -2.03 18.69 11.36
N PHE A 93 -0.70 18.55 11.38
CA PHE A 93 -0.02 17.82 12.46
C PHE A 93 -0.14 18.52 13.82
N PHE A 94 0.22 19.79 13.88
CA PHE A 94 0.38 20.52 15.14
C PHE A 94 -0.83 21.37 15.52
N GLY A 95 -1.83 21.48 14.64
CA GLY A 95 -2.92 22.42 14.81
C GLY A 95 -2.46 23.87 14.60
N HIS A 96 -3.40 24.81 14.72
CA HIS A 96 -3.09 26.23 14.61
C HIS A 96 -3.95 27.07 15.55
N ARG A 97 -3.43 28.26 15.88
CA ARG A 97 -4.19 29.30 16.58
C ARG A 97 -4.79 30.29 15.59
N ARG A 98 -5.90 30.91 15.98
CA ARG A 98 -6.52 31.99 15.23
C ARG A 98 -5.49 33.08 14.93
N GLY A 99 -5.42 33.49 13.66
CA GLY A 99 -4.48 34.49 13.17
C GLY A 99 -3.09 33.96 12.81
N ALA A 100 -2.85 32.64 12.85
CA ALA A 100 -1.56 32.06 12.47
C ALA A 100 -1.19 32.28 10.99
N PHE A 101 -2.19 32.30 10.10
CA PHE A 101 -2.04 32.57 8.67
C PHE A 101 -3.34 33.12 8.08
N THR A 102 -3.30 33.58 6.82
CA THR A 102 -4.48 34.07 6.10
C THR A 102 -5.51 32.95 5.94
N GLY A 103 -6.63 33.04 6.67
CA GLY A 103 -7.68 32.01 6.71
C GLY A 103 -7.81 31.27 8.04
N ALA A 104 -6.87 31.44 8.98
CA ALA A 104 -6.93 30.89 10.33
C ALA A 104 -7.94 31.68 11.21
N GLN A 105 -9.24 31.53 10.94
CA GLN A 105 -10.31 32.27 11.63
C GLN A 105 -10.64 31.70 13.02
N ILE A 106 -10.32 30.43 13.26
CA ILE A 106 -10.56 29.72 14.52
C ILE A 106 -9.31 28.96 14.94
N ASP A 107 -9.24 28.57 16.21
CA ASP A 107 -8.26 27.60 16.68
C ASP A 107 -8.64 26.20 16.17
N LYS A 108 -7.66 25.41 15.72
CA LYS A 108 -7.85 24.02 15.27
C LYS A 108 -6.86 23.10 15.98
N ASN A 109 -7.35 22.01 16.55
CA ASN A 109 -6.51 20.93 17.08
C ASN A 109 -5.82 20.17 15.94
N GLY A 110 -4.62 19.67 16.21
CA GLY A 110 -3.83 18.91 15.24
C GLY A 110 -4.04 17.40 15.33
N LEU A 111 -3.44 16.67 14.42
CA LEU A 111 -3.38 15.20 14.43
C LEU A 111 -2.66 14.67 15.68
N LEU A 112 -1.68 15.40 16.20
CA LEU A 112 -1.04 15.04 17.46
C LEU A 112 -1.99 15.14 18.67
N ASP A 113 -2.96 16.06 18.66
CA ASP A 113 -4.00 16.09 19.70
C ASP A 113 -4.90 14.86 19.61
N LEU A 114 -5.20 14.40 18.40
CA LEU A 114 -6.07 13.23 18.16
C LEU A 114 -5.39 11.91 18.49
N ALA A 115 -4.07 11.85 18.35
CA ALA A 115 -3.28 10.64 18.61
C ALA A 115 -2.90 10.46 20.08
N ASP A 116 -3.21 11.42 20.96
CA ASP A 116 -2.89 11.35 22.39
C ASP A 116 -3.52 10.11 23.05
N GLY A 117 -2.71 9.35 23.79
CA GLY A 117 -3.06 8.05 24.34
C GLY A 117 -3.14 6.90 23.31
N GLY A 118 -2.94 7.18 22.02
CA GLY A 118 -3.16 6.26 20.91
C GLY A 118 -1.92 6.01 20.04
N THR A 119 -2.14 5.84 18.74
CA THR A 119 -1.10 5.55 17.76
C THR A 119 -1.24 6.44 16.53
N LEU A 120 -0.14 7.08 16.14
CA LEU A 120 -0.02 7.87 14.92
C LEU A 120 0.68 7.03 13.85
N LEU A 121 0.00 6.79 12.73
CA LEU A 121 0.59 6.19 11.54
C LEU A 121 1.01 7.30 10.55
N LEU A 122 2.30 7.35 10.21
CA LEU A 122 2.86 8.16 9.13
C LEU A 122 3.04 7.31 7.87
N ASP A 123 2.05 7.29 7.00
CA ASP A 123 2.18 6.65 5.68
C ASP A 123 2.88 7.59 4.69
N GLU A 124 3.74 6.99 3.87
CA GLU A 124 4.69 7.70 2.99
C GLU A 124 5.57 8.71 3.74
N VAL A 125 6.15 8.30 4.88
CA VAL A 125 7.00 9.17 5.74
C VAL A 125 8.19 9.79 5.01
N GLY A 126 8.64 9.18 3.90
CA GLY A 126 9.69 9.70 3.03
C GLY A 126 9.30 10.92 2.18
N GLU A 127 8.07 11.42 2.28
CA GLU A 127 7.61 12.68 1.66
C GLU A 127 7.68 13.88 2.63
N LEU A 128 8.02 13.67 3.90
CA LEU A 128 8.11 14.74 4.87
C LEU A 128 9.29 15.67 4.60
N SER A 129 9.06 16.98 4.62
CA SER A 129 10.10 17.99 4.54
C SER A 129 10.99 18.01 5.79
N LEU A 130 12.25 18.42 5.64
CA LEU A 130 13.23 18.47 6.74
C LEU A 130 12.76 19.31 7.93
N SER A 131 12.01 20.40 7.67
CA SER A 131 11.47 21.28 8.72
C SER A 131 10.45 20.56 9.60
N LEU A 132 9.61 19.72 8.99
CA LEU A 132 8.62 18.91 9.69
C LEU A 132 9.26 17.74 10.44
N GLN A 133 10.28 17.12 9.87
CA GLN A 133 11.05 16.07 10.57
C GLN A 133 11.59 16.60 11.91
N VAL A 134 12.13 17.82 11.96
CA VAL A 134 12.60 18.45 13.22
C VAL A 134 11.47 18.63 14.23
N LYS A 135 10.30 19.11 13.79
CA LYS A 135 9.17 19.37 14.69
C LYS A 135 8.54 18.07 15.20
N LEU A 136 8.40 17.07 14.33
CA LEU A 136 7.92 15.74 14.70
C LEU A 136 8.89 15.02 15.62
N LEU A 137 10.21 15.13 15.39
CA LEU A 137 11.21 14.55 16.28
C LEU A 137 11.04 15.05 17.73
N ARG A 138 10.82 16.35 17.91
CA ARG A 138 10.55 16.93 19.24
C ARG A 138 9.30 16.35 19.89
N ALA A 139 8.23 16.14 19.11
CA ALA A 139 7.02 15.51 19.61
C ALA A 139 7.23 14.04 19.97
N ILE A 140 8.03 13.30 19.20
CA ILE A 140 8.30 11.85 19.40
C ILE A 140 9.26 11.61 20.58
N GLU A 141 10.18 12.52 20.85
CA GLU A 141 11.15 12.38 21.96
C GLU A 141 10.65 12.99 23.26
N GLY A 142 10.11 14.21 23.21
CA GLY A 142 9.73 14.98 24.39
C GLY A 142 8.23 14.95 24.70
N GLY A 143 7.40 14.39 23.81
CA GLY A 143 5.94 14.45 23.92
C GLY A 143 5.39 15.88 23.81
N GLU A 144 6.18 16.85 23.37
CA GLU A 144 5.86 18.27 23.40
C GLU A 144 5.89 18.89 22.01
N TYR A 145 4.93 19.76 21.72
CA TYR A 145 4.87 20.52 20.47
C TYR A 145 4.17 21.87 20.65
N ILE A 146 4.31 22.76 19.67
CA ILE A 146 3.69 24.09 19.68
C ILE A 146 2.81 24.23 18.43
N PRO A 147 1.50 24.56 18.57
CA PRO A 147 0.63 24.83 17.44
C PRO A 147 1.14 26.00 16.59
N VAL A 148 0.83 26.00 15.29
CA VAL A 148 1.23 27.08 14.39
C VAL A 148 0.63 28.41 14.86
N GLY A 149 1.49 29.43 14.97
CA GLY A 149 1.11 30.76 15.50
C GLY A 149 0.82 30.78 17.00
N GLY A 150 1.02 29.68 17.72
CA GLY A 150 0.89 29.59 19.17
C GLY A 150 2.20 29.87 19.91
N ALA A 151 2.09 30.20 21.20
CA ALA A 151 3.23 30.35 22.11
C ALA A 151 3.23 29.34 23.26
N LYS A 152 2.14 28.58 23.44
CA LYS A 152 2.00 27.60 24.51
C LYS A 152 2.34 26.20 24.00
N THR A 153 3.26 25.53 24.68
CA THR A 153 3.55 24.12 24.49
C THR A 153 2.34 23.27 24.85
N ARG A 154 2.04 22.27 24.03
CA ARG A 154 1.08 21.19 24.29
C ARG A 154 1.83 19.88 24.44
N LYS A 155 1.20 18.94 25.15
CA LYS A 155 1.70 17.57 25.30
C LYS A 155 0.80 16.59 24.58
N SER A 156 1.40 15.56 24.00
CA SER A 156 0.71 14.39 23.45
C SER A 156 1.62 13.19 23.62
N ASP A 157 1.08 12.13 24.23
CA ASP A 157 1.74 10.84 24.38
C ASP A 157 1.14 9.86 23.37
N PHE A 158 1.89 9.55 22.31
CA PHE A 158 1.42 8.71 21.23
C PHE A 158 2.51 7.74 20.79
N ARG A 159 2.10 6.55 20.38
CA ARG A 159 2.99 5.61 19.70
C ARG A 159 3.13 5.99 18.24
N ILE A 160 4.34 5.90 17.70
CA ILE A 160 4.60 6.15 16.27
C ILE A 160 4.75 4.84 15.49
N ILE A 161 4.03 4.74 14.38
CA ILE A 161 4.27 3.75 13.33
C ILE A 161 4.52 4.52 12.03
N SER A 162 5.57 4.18 11.30
CA SER A 162 5.86 4.80 10.00
C SER A 162 5.77 3.76 8.89
N ALA A 163 5.36 4.17 7.70
CA ALA A 163 5.26 3.31 6.54
C ALA A 163 5.85 4.01 5.30
N THR A 164 6.56 3.26 4.46
CA THR A 164 7.17 3.79 3.23
C THR A 164 7.51 2.70 2.22
N ASN A 165 7.56 3.06 0.94
CA ASN A 165 8.15 2.27 -0.14
C ASN A 165 9.56 2.77 -0.53
N LYS A 166 10.02 3.89 0.02
CA LYS A 166 11.36 4.45 -0.23
C LYS A 166 12.39 3.85 0.73
N ASN A 167 13.63 3.77 0.27
CA ASN A 167 14.76 3.45 1.13
C ASN A 167 15.12 4.67 2.00
N LEU A 168 14.78 4.63 3.29
CA LEU A 168 15.04 5.76 4.20
C LEU A 168 16.53 6.03 4.39
N GLN A 169 17.39 5.00 4.39
CA GLN A 169 18.84 5.19 4.49
C GLN A 169 19.40 5.95 3.29
N GLU A 170 18.86 5.70 2.08
CA GLU A 170 19.23 6.51 0.92
C GLU A 170 18.76 7.95 1.01
N LEU A 171 17.59 8.21 1.61
CA LEU A 171 17.13 9.58 1.86
C LEU A 171 18.04 10.32 2.83
N VAL A 172 18.53 9.62 3.87
CA VAL A 172 19.54 10.13 4.80
C VAL A 172 20.82 10.50 4.05
N ASN A 173 21.36 9.57 3.24
CA ASN A 173 22.59 9.80 2.47
C ASN A 173 22.46 10.96 1.47
N LYS A 174 21.24 11.23 0.98
CA LYS A 174 20.93 12.35 0.07
C LYS A 174 20.61 13.65 0.79
N GLY A 175 20.60 13.68 2.13
CA GLY A 175 20.23 14.85 2.93
C GLY A 175 18.74 15.20 2.89
N LEU A 176 17.89 14.29 2.42
CA LEU A 176 16.43 14.45 2.36
C LEU A 176 15.74 13.95 3.64
N MET A 177 16.46 13.20 4.46
CA MET A 177 16.03 12.79 5.79
C MET A 177 17.15 13.04 6.80
N ARG A 178 16.79 13.49 8.00
CA ARG A 178 17.76 13.68 9.08
C ARG A 178 18.09 12.36 9.75
N ASP A 179 19.36 12.17 10.11
CA ASP A 179 19.85 10.98 10.83
C ASP A 179 19.09 10.76 12.15
N ASP A 180 18.93 11.81 12.95
CA ASP A 180 18.26 11.76 14.26
C ASP A 180 16.80 11.28 14.15
N PHE A 181 16.05 11.82 13.19
CA PHE A 181 14.69 11.40 12.89
C PHE A 181 14.61 9.96 12.39
N PHE A 182 15.53 9.56 11.49
CA PHE A 182 15.62 8.20 10.97
C PHE A 182 15.79 7.17 12.09
N TYR A 183 16.77 7.35 12.97
CA TYR A 183 17.02 6.39 14.06
C TYR A 183 15.88 6.34 15.08
N ARG A 184 15.13 7.44 15.25
CA ARG A 184 13.97 7.46 16.15
C ARG A 184 12.76 6.70 15.58
N LEU A 185 12.59 6.70 14.25
CA LEU A 185 11.51 5.96 13.58
C LEU A 185 11.82 4.47 13.42
N GLN A 186 13.07 4.13 13.12
CA GLN A 186 13.47 2.76 12.76
C GLN A 186 13.97 1.95 13.96
N VAL A 187 13.13 1.79 14.99
CA VAL A 187 13.46 0.92 16.13
C VAL A 187 13.12 -0.54 15.82
N ILE A 188 11.92 -0.80 15.32
CA ILE A 188 11.50 -2.14 14.86
C ILE A 188 11.16 -2.09 13.36
N PRO A 189 12.06 -2.55 12.48
CA PRO A 189 11.78 -2.61 11.04
C PRO A 189 10.95 -3.86 10.70
N ILE A 190 9.92 -3.69 9.88
CA ILE A 190 9.09 -4.77 9.31
C ILE A 190 9.01 -4.56 7.80
N THR A 191 9.45 -5.54 7.02
CA THR A 191 9.38 -5.47 5.56
C THR A 191 8.29 -6.39 5.03
N LEU A 192 7.32 -5.83 4.33
CA LEU A 192 6.31 -6.59 3.61
C LEU A 192 6.86 -7.08 2.26
N PRO A 193 6.77 -8.39 1.98
CA PRO A 193 7.13 -8.92 0.68
C PRO A 193 6.13 -8.42 -0.39
N PRO A 194 6.58 -8.15 -1.62
CA PRO A 194 5.69 -7.93 -2.75
C PRO A 194 4.99 -9.23 -3.17
N LEU A 195 3.80 -9.13 -3.75
CA LEU A 195 2.93 -10.28 -4.06
C LEU A 195 3.59 -11.35 -4.94
N ARG A 196 4.53 -10.94 -5.79
CA ARG A 196 5.33 -11.84 -6.63
C ARG A 196 6.25 -12.79 -5.85
N GLU A 197 6.59 -12.46 -4.61
CA GLU A 197 7.43 -13.29 -3.72
C GLU A 197 6.60 -14.28 -2.88
N HIS A 198 5.27 -14.09 -2.81
CA HIS A 198 4.37 -14.98 -2.07
C HIS A 198 3.13 -15.39 -2.91
N LYS A 199 3.39 -15.81 -4.15
CA LYS A 199 2.35 -16.21 -5.12
C LYS A 199 1.41 -17.33 -4.65
N GLU A 200 1.86 -18.16 -3.72
CA GLU A 200 1.04 -19.22 -3.11
C GLU A 200 -0.12 -18.70 -2.26
N ASP A 201 -0.09 -17.41 -1.90
CA ASP A 201 -1.17 -16.72 -1.20
C ASP A 201 -2.24 -16.18 -2.16
N ILE A 202 -1.95 -16.08 -3.47
CA ILE A 202 -2.89 -15.54 -4.48
C ILE A 202 -4.24 -16.28 -4.45
N PRO A 203 -4.30 -17.63 -4.41
CA PRO A 203 -5.58 -18.33 -4.33
C PRO A 203 -6.40 -17.96 -3.08
N LEU A 204 -5.75 -17.72 -1.94
CA LEU A 204 -6.42 -17.31 -0.70
C LEU A 204 -6.94 -15.87 -0.80
N LEU A 205 -6.14 -14.95 -1.34
CA LEU A 205 -6.52 -13.57 -1.57
C LEU A 205 -7.70 -13.48 -2.54
N VAL A 206 -7.67 -14.27 -3.61
CA VAL A 206 -8.78 -14.40 -4.56
C VAL A 206 -10.05 -14.84 -3.84
N ASP A 207 -10.02 -15.97 -3.14
CA ASP A 207 -11.20 -16.46 -2.41
C ASP A 207 -11.76 -15.42 -1.44
N HIS A 208 -10.88 -14.71 -0.73
CA HIS A 208 -11.28 -13.62 0.14
C HIS A 208 -12.00 -12.49 -0.58
N PHE A 209 -11.41 -11.92 -1.64
CA PHE A 209 -12.02 -10.81 -2.37
C PHE A 209 -13.33 -11.22 -3.06
N LEU A 210 -13.45 -12.47 -3.50
CA LEU A 210 -14.69 -13.00 -4.05
C LEU A 210 -15.81 -13.10 -3.00
N ARG A 211 -15.47 -13.41 -1.74
CA ARG A 211 -16.44 -13.43 -0.63
C ARG A 211 -16.92 -12.04 -0.26
N ILE A 212 -16.03 -11.05 -0.24
CA ILE A 212 -16.40 -9.66 0.09
C ILE A 212 -17.25 -9.03 -1.01
N ASN A 213 -16.92 -9.30 -2.27
CA ASN A 213 -17.57 -8.65 -3.43
C ASN A 213 -18.77 -9.43 -4.00
N GLY A 214 -19.07 -10.62 -3.47
CA GLY A 214 -20.09 -11.52 -4.02
C GLY A 214 -21.37 -11.58 -3.19
N ASN A 215 -22.52 -11.37 -3.82
CA ASN A 215 -23.84 -11.68 -3.22
C ASN A 215 -24.03 -13.20 -3.12
N ASN A 216 -23.62 -13.82 -2.00
CA ASN A 216 -23.93 -15.20 -1.53
C ASN A 216 -23.76 -16.40 -2.49
N LYS A 217 -23.38 -16.19 -3.76
CA LYS A 217 -23.04 -17.22 -4.74
C LYS A 217 -21.56 -17.11 -5.02
N LYS A 218 -20.76 -18.06 -4.53
CA LYS A 218 -19.31 -18.15 -4.78
C LYS A 218 -19.06 -18.17 -6.29
N PRO A 219 -18.56 -17.09 -6.90
CA PRO A 219 -18.18 -17.14 -8.31
C PRO A 219 -16.92 -18.02 -8.39
N VAL A 220 -17.02 -19.17 -9.07
CA VAL A 220 -15.88 -20.05 -9.26
C VAL A 220 -14.98 -19.44 -10.34
N ILE A 221 -13.72 -19.16 -10.00
CA ILE A 221 -12.73 -18.75 -11.00
C ILE A 221 -12.26 -20.00 -11.77
N PRO A 222 -12.38 -20.01 -13.11
CA PRO A 222 -11.83 -21.09 -13.93
C PRO A 222 -10.33 -21.29 -13.68
N SER A 223 -9.87 -22.54 -13.68
CA SER A 223 -8.45 -22.87 -13.40
C SER A 223 -7.46 -22.14 -14.31
N LYS A 224 -7.82 -21.93 -15.58
CA LYS A 224 -7.02 -21.15 -16.55
C LYS A 224 -6.82 -19.69 -16.10
N ILE A 225 -7.84 -19.08 -15.50
CA ILE A 225 -7.76 -17.72 -14.97
C ILE A 225 -6.89 -17.70 -13.72
N MET A 226 -7.06 -18.66 -12.82
CA MET A 226 -6.21 -18.77 -11.63
C MET A 226 -4.73 -18.91 -11.99
N GLN A 227 -4.39 -19.74 -12.99
CA GLN A 227 -3.01 -19.86 -13.49
C GLN A 227 -2.48 -18.53 -14.06
N ALA A 228 -3.31 -17.78 -14.80
CA ALA A 228 -2.93 -16.46 -15.29
C ALA A 228 -2.66 -15.47 -14.15
N LEU A 229 -3.50 -15.48 -13.10
CA LEU A 229 -3.31 -14.64 -11.91
C LEU A 229 -2.01 -15.00 -11.18
N MET A 230 -1.68 -16.28 -11.04
CA MET A 230 -0.43 -16.72 -10.37
C MET A 230 0.83 -16.40 -11.18
N ASN A 231 0.73 -16.37 -12.51
CA ASN A 231 1.88 -16.10 -13.40
C ASN A 231 2.15 -14.60 -13.60
N TYR A 232 1.21 -13.73 -13.23
CA TYR A 232 1.38 -12.28 -13.37
C TYR A 232 2.36 -11.71 -12.32
N GLY A 233 3.00 -10.59 -12.67
CA GLY A 233 4.05 -9.95 -11.86
C GLY A 233 3.54 -9.06 -10.73
N TRP A 234 2.28 -8.60 -10.81
CA TRP A 234 1.61 -7.76 -9.81
C TRP A 234 2.42 -6.52 -9.37
N PRO A 235 2.79 -5.60 -10.29
CA PRO A 235 3.48 -4.36 -9.94
C PRO A 235 2.70 -3.47 -8.94
N GLY A 236 1.37 -3.56 -8.90
CA GLY A 236 0.52 -2.89 -7.91
C GLY A 236 0.09 -3.80 -6.75
N ASN A 237 0.74 -4.96 -6.60
CA ASN A 237 0.57 -5.91 -5.50
C ASN A 237 -0.91 -6.29 -5.25
N VAL A 238 -1.30 -6.40 -3.97
CA VAL A 238 -2.64 -6.85 -3.55
C VAL A 238 -3.72 -5.85 -3.99
N ARG A 239 -3.43 -4.55 -4.01
CA ARG A 239 -4.36 -3.52 -4.50
C ARG A 239 -4.71 -3.72 -5.97
N GLU A 240 -3.73 -4.04 -6.81
CA GLU A 240 -3.97 -4.35 -8.22
C GLU A 240 -4.79 -5.64 -8.37
N LEU A 241 -4.43 -6.69 -7.63
CA LEU A 241 -5.20 -7.95 -7.63
C LEU A 241 -6.67 -7.72 -7.27
N GLN A 242 -6.94 -6.94 -6.23
CA GLN A 242 -8.29 -6.58 -5.82
C GLN A 242 -9.05 -5.86 -6.95
N ASN A 243 -8.41 -4.88 -7.60
CA ASN A 243 -9.00 -4.13 -8.71
C ASN A 243 -9.29 -5.01 -9.94
N VAL A 244 -8.37 -5.91 -10.30
CA VAL A 244 -8.56 -6.88 -11.38
C VAL A 244 -9.74 -7.81 -11.08
N LEU A 245 -9.83 -8.34 -9.86
CA LEU A 245 -10.92 -9.23 -9.46
C LEU A 245 -12.26 -8.50 -9.41
N HIS A 246 -12.29 -7.26 -8.92
CA HIS A 246 -13.50 -6.44 -8.93
C HIS A 246 -14.01 -6.24 -10.37
N ARG A 247 -13.14 -5.86 -11.31
CA ARG A 247 -13.51 -5.75 -12.74
C ARG A 247 -13.97 -7.08 -13.33
N TYR A 248 -13.31 -8.18 -13.00
CA TYR A 248 -13.72 -9.51 -13.44
C TYR A 248 -15.13 -9.86 -12.94
N LEU A 249 -15.48 -9.51 -11.71
CA LEU A 249 -16.82 -9.76 -11.18
C LEU A 249 -17.89 -8.94 -11.88
N THR A 250 -17.59 -7.67 -12.20
CA THR A 250 -18.50 -6.74 -12.89
C THR A 250 -18.69 -7.07 -14.36
N PHE A 251 -17.61 -7.30 -15.10
CA PHE A 251 -17.64 -7.44 -16.57
C PHE A 251 -17.51 -8.88 -17.06
N LYS A 252 -17.25 -9.85 -16.17
CA LYS A 252 -16.91 -11.25 -16.50
C LYS A 252 -15.71 -11.39 -17.45
N ARG A 253 -14.90 -10.33 -17.58
CA ARG A 253 -13.70 -10.26 -18.41
C ARG A 253 -12.48 -10.02 -17.52
N LEU A 254 -11.44 -10.84 -17.72
CA LEU A 254 -10.16 -10.67 -17.06
C LEU A 254 -9.31 -9.72 -17.91
N ASP A 255 -9.01 -8.54 -17.37
CA ASP A 255 -8.11 -7.58 -18.01
C ASP A 255 -6.84 -7.41 -17.18
N LEU A 256 -5.79 -8.14 -17.56
CA LEU A 256 -4.46 -8.08 -16.94
C LEU A 256 -3.53 -7.08 -17.64
N ILE A 257 -3.93 -6.58 -18.82
CA ILE A 257 -3.02 -5.87 -19.74
C ILE A 257 -3.18 -4.34 -19.60
N GLU A 258 -4.35 -3.85 -19.18
CA GLU A 258 -4.61 -2.40 -19.15
C GLU A 258 -3.95 -1.59 -18.01
N MET A 259 -3.20 -2.21 -17.08
CA MET A 259 -2.66 -1.50 -15.90
C MET A 259 -1.14 -1.59 -15.69
N GLY A 260 -0.44 -2.47 -16.40
CA GLY A 260 1.03 -2.62 -16.32
C GLY A 260 1.82 -1.82 -17.36
N ASN A 261 1.14 -1.25 -18.36
CA ASN A 261 1.72 -0.31 -19.31
C ASN A 261 1.06 1.05 -19.08
N PRO A 262 1.75 2.07 -18.52
CA PRO A 262 1.32 3.43 -18.79
C PRO A 262 1.39 3.57 -20.31
N LYS A 263 0.23 3.63 -20.98
CA LYS A 263 0.18 4.20 -22.32
C LYS A 263 0.92 5.55 -22.19
N PRO A 264 1.98 5.81 -22.96
CA PRO A 264 2.57 7.14 -22.94
C PRO A 264 1.42 8.09 -23.24
N ALA A 265 1.23 9.06 -22.35
CA ALA A 265 0.26 10.12 -22.53
C ALA A 265 0.40 10.59 -23.98
N SER A 266 -0.70 10.52 -24.72
CA SER A 266 -0.77 11.03 -26.08
C SER A 266 -0.51 12.52 -26.02
N SER A 267 0.76 12.90 -26.11
CA SER A 267 1.21 14.23 -26.42
C SER A 267 0.72 14.53 -27.83
N HIS A 268 -0.40 15.22 -27.93
CA HIS A 268 -0.65 16.07 -29.08
C HIS A 268 0.49 17.09 -29.13
N ASN A 269 1.45 16.87 -30.03
CA ASN A 269 2.06 17.89 -30.87
C ASN A 269 3.07 17.24 -31.83
N GLY A 270 2.78 17.39 -33.13
CA GLY A 270 3.74 17.75 -34.19
C GLY A 270 5.02 16.93 -34.40
N SER A 271 5.16 16.51 -35.67
CA SER A 271 6.39 16.20 -36.41
C SER A 271 7.11 14.85 -36.22
N THR A 272 6.87 13.99 -37.21
CA THR A 272 7.83 13.33 -38.13
C THR A 272 9.02 12.49 -37.63
N GLU A 273 9.12 11.30 -38.23
CA GLU A 273 10.30 10.42 -38.47
C GLU A 273 10.94 9.75 -37.25
N GLN A 274 11.36 8.49 -37.23
CA GLN A 274 11.31 7.28 -38.07
C GLN A 274 12.00 6.20 -37.22
N PHE A 275 11.63 4.91 -37.38
CA PHE A 275 12.49 3.71 -37.34
C PHE A 275 11.60 2.49 -37.08
N ALA A 276 11.07 1.94 -38.16
CA ALA A 276 10.52 0.58 -38.20
C ALA A 276 11.52 -0.30 -38.97
N PRO A 277 11.89 -1.49 -38.45
CA PRO A 277 12.71 -2.43 -39.20
C PRO A 277 11.96 -2.94 -40.43
N GLU A 278 12.71 -3.13 -41.51
CA GLU A 278 12.24 -3.49 -42.85
C GLU A 278 11.44 -4.79 -42.87
N GLY A 279 10.32 -4.79 -43.62
CA GLY A 279 9.73 -6.00 -44.19
C GLY A 279 8.26 -6.29 -43.87
N LEU A 280 7.64 -5.62 -42.90
CA LEU A 280 6.23 -5.87 -42.55
C LEU A 280 5.37 -4.64 -42.81
N ASN A 281 4.88 -4.50 -44.04
CA ASN A 281 3.83 -3.54 -44.35
C ASN A 281 2.54 -4.03 -43.68
N PHE A 282 2.22 -3.47 -42.51
CA PHE A 282 1.01 -3.75 -41.73
C PHE A 282 -0.26 -3.74 -42.60
N HIS A 283 -0.31 -2.82 -43.57
CA HIS A 283 -1.44 -2.68 -44.47
C HIS A 283 -1.57 -3.85 -45.45
N ALA A 284 -0.46 -4.48 -45.83
CA ALA A 284 -0.44 -5.70 -46.63
C ALA A 284 -0.85 -6.94 -45.80
N THR A 285 -0.42 -7.01 -44.54
CA THR A 285 -0.77 -8.10 -43.61
C THR A 285 -2.25 -8.09 -43.23
N VAL A 286 -2.85 -6.91 -43.03
CA VAL A 286 -4.29 -6.79 -42.75
C VAL A 286 -5.11 -7.19 -43.99
N LYS A 287 -4.70 -6.76 -45.19
CA LYS A 287 -5.37 -7.14 -46.45
C LYS A 287 -5.31 -8.64 -46.74
N SER A 288 -4.19 -9.31 -46.46
CA SER A 288 -4.10 -10.76 -46.66
C SER A 288 -5.01 -11.51 -45.69
N PHE A 289 -5.11 -11.05 -44.44
CA PHE A 289 -5.98 -11.65 -43.44
C PHE A 289 -7.47 -11.48 -43.76
N GLU A 290 -7.89 -10.29 -44.22
CA GLU A 290 -9.28 -10.06 -44.67
C GLU A 290 -9.63 -10.96 -45.86
N LYS A 291 -8.71 -11.10 -46.84
CA LYS A 291 -8.92 -11.96 -48.00
C LYS A 291 -9.08 -13.42 -47.60
N ASP A 292 -8.27 -13.91 -46.68
CA ASP A 292 -8.35 -15.29 -46.17
C ASP A 292 -9.63 -15.54 -45.38
N LEU A 293 -10.10 -14.55 -44.62
CA LEU A 293 -11.36 -14.64 -43.88
C LEU A 293 -12.55 -14.72 -44.84
N ILE A 294 -12.57 -13.88 -45.88
CA ILE A 294 -13.62 -13.86 -46.91
C ILE A 294 -13.63 -15.17 -47.70
N LEU A 295 -12.45 -15.71 -48.06
CA LEU A 295 -12.35 -16.98 -48.77
C LEU A 295 -12.85 -18.16 -47.93
N LYS A 296 -12.54 -18.18 -46.63
CA LYS A 296 -13.07 -19.21 -45.70
C LYS A 296 -14.59 -19.14 -45.57
N VAL A 297 -15.15 -17.93 -45.52
CA VAL A 297 -16.61 -17.73 -45.45
C VAL A 297 -17.31 -18.09 -46.75
N LEU A 298 -16.68 -17.85 -47.91
CA LEU A 298 -17.22 -18.26 -49.21
C LEU A 298 -17.17 -19.78 -49.42
N GLN A 299 -16.11 -20.44 -48.95
CA GLN A 299 -16.00 -21.91 -49.00
C GLN A 299 -17.03 -22.60 -48.10
N SER A 300 -17.31 -22.04 -46.92
CA SER A 300 -18.33 -22.59 -46.02
C SER A 300 -19.77 -22.36 -46.50
N ASN A 301 -20.01 -21.38 -47.39
CA ASN A 301 -21.32 -21.07 -47.96
C ASN A 301 -21.49 -21.49 -49.43
N GLN A 302 -20.70 -22.47 -49.91
CA GLN A 302 -20.74 -22.97 -51.30
C GLN A 302 -20.77 -21.85 -52.37
N TRP A 303 -20.03 -20.77 -52.15
CA TRP A 303 -19.94 -19.62 -53.07
C TRP A 303 -21.24 -18.85 -53.33
N HIS A 304 -22.29 -19.08 -52.54
CA HIS A 304 -23.48 -18.24 -52.58
C HIS A 304 -23.23 -16.96 -51.79
N LYS A 305 -23.23 -15.82 -52.48
CA LYS A 305 -23.30 -14.50 -51.84
C LYS A 305 -24.72 -14.31 -51.32
N ALA A 306 -24.86 -14.07 -50.01
CA ALA A 306 -26.09 -13.54 -49.43
C ALA A 306 -26.25 -12.05 -49.79
#